data_AF-A0A094HTE5-F1
#
_entry.id   AF-A0A094HTE5-F1
#
_cell.length_a   1.000
_cell.length_b   1.000
_cell.length_c   1.000
_cell.angle_alpha   90.00
_cell.angle_beta   90.00
_cell.angle_gamma   90.00
#
_symmetry.space_group_name_H-M   'P 1'
#
loop_
_entity.id
_entity.type
_entity.pdbx_description
1 polymer ?
#
loop_
_entity_poly.entity_id
_entity_poly.type
_entity_poly.pdbx_seq_one_letter_code
_entity_poly.pdbx_strand_id
1 'polypeptide(L)'
;MASPAEETQDAITEEEIQGTIVPPASSTSIHPNRNACNIFSHQTSPSLTKPLLTSPVTELMHHKSRKTTIVPPTSPHEKPVVFAGRLGLGAYTHNPAAFPPSDVIFYNDIAVAVNDLYPKSSVHTLLLPRSERNLLHPFDAFEDAAFLAATIAESEKLRALVAKELRRRYGKLSKLDQARERVLNGEAEVPEGEELPKGRDWESEVMMGIHAHPSMSHLHVHVISVDRYSECMKNRAHYNSFTTPFFVPLDAFPLGQDDPRRDPGEAGYLSQDLKCWRCSAGFGRSFARLKEHLAVEFEAWKRL
;
A
#
# COMPACT_ATOMS: atom_id res chain seq x y z
N MET A 1 -32.28 -12.13 -20.09
CA MET A 1 -31.08 -12.81 -19.56
C MET A 1 -30.05 -11.72 -19.32
N ALA A 2 -29.69 -11.46 -18.06
CA ALA A 2 -28.62 -10.51 -17.77
C ALA A 2 -27.30 -11.16 -18.20
N SER A 3 -26.52 -10.48 -19.04
CA SER A 3 -25.14 -10.87 -19.31
C SER A 3 -24.40 -10.99 -17.98
N PRO A 4 -23.56 -12.02 -17.79
CA PRO A 4 -22.71 -12.08 -16.60
C PRO A 4 -21.88 -10.80 -16.59
N ALA A 5 -21.86 -10.10 -15.46
CA ALA A 5 -20.98 -8.96 -15.27
C ALA A 5 -19.55 -9.44 -15.58
N GLU A 6 -18.86 -8.78 -16.52
CA GLU A 6 -17.43 -9.01 -16.73
C GLU A 6 -16.73 -8.91 -15.37
N GLU A 7 -16.14 -10.01 -14.91
CA GLU A 7 -15.35 -9.99 -13.69
C GLU A 7 -14.17 -9.04 -13.94
N THR A 8 -14.12 -7.97 -13.15
CA THR A 8 -13.12 -6.92 -13.31
C THR A 8 -11.73 -7.52 -13.07
N GLN A 9 -10.81 -7.33 -14.02
CA GLN A 9 -9.41 -7.75 -13.88
C GLN A 9 -8.62 -6.86 -12.89
N ASP A 10 -9.22 -5.74 -12.46
CA ASP A 10 -8.62 -4.83 -11.49
C ASP A 10 -8.85 -5.27 -10.05
N ALA A 11 -7.77 -5.20 -9.27
CA ALA A 11 -7.78 -5.46 -7.84
C ALA A 11 -8.09 -4.22 -6.99
N ILE A 12 -8.32 -3.03 -7.56
CA ILE A 12 -8.61 -1.79 -6.83
C ILE A 12 -9.95 -1.18 -7.31
N THR A 13 -10.54 -0.31 -6.49
CA THR A 13 -11.82 0.32 -6.85
C THR A 13 -11.64 1.56 -7.74
N GLU A 14 -12.72 1.99 -8.41
CA GLU A 14 -12.75 3.24 -9.18
C GLU A 14 -12.38 4.46 -8.31
N GLU A 15 -12.80 4.45 -7.04
CA GLU A 15 -12.48 5.51 -6.07
C GLU A 15 -10.98 5.59 -5.77
N GLU A 16 -10.30 4.45 -5.73
CA GLU A 16 -8.85 4.38 -5.50
C GLU A 16 -8.08 4.85 -6.74
N ILE A 17 -8.54 4.50 -7.95
CA ILE A 17 -7.99 5.01 -9.23
C ILE A 17 -8.16 6.53 -9.32
N GLN A 18 -9.29 7.05 -8.81
CA GLN A 18 -9.61 8.47 -8.78
C GLN A 18 -9.12 9.15 -7.49
N GLY A 19 -8.22 8.56 -6.71
CA GLY A 19 -7.64 9.23 -5.55
C GLY A 19 -6.94 10.52 -5.97
N THR A 20 -7.14 11.62 -5.22
CA THR A 20 -6.40 12.86 -5.44
C THR A 20 -5.12 12.82 -4.62
N ILE A 21 -3.99 13.07 -5.27
CA ILE A 21 -2.75 13.43 -4.58
C ILE A 21 -2.59 14.94 -4.81
N VAL A 22 -2.43 15.75 -3.76
CA VAL A 22 -2.22 17.20 -3.91
C VAL A 22 -0.96 17.56 -3.12
N PRO A 23 0.12 18.01 -3.79
CA PRO A 23 1.25 18.61 -3.08
C PRO A 23 0.72 19.82 -2.30
N PRO A 24 1.12 20.02 -1.03
CA PRO A 24 0.67 21.16 -0.26
C PRO A 24 0.97 22.47 -1.00
N ALA A 25 -0.07 23.24 -1.32
CA ALA A 25 0.10 24.59 -1.84
C ALA A 25 0.80 25.43 -0.77
N SER A 26 1.80 26.21 -1.18
CA SER A 26 2.48 27.17 -0.32
C SER A 26 1.46 28.02 0.43
N SER A 27 1.50 27.91 1.77
CA SER A 27 0.68 28.62 2.76
C SER A 27 -0.85 28.47 2.65
N THR A 28 -1.39 27.43 3.28
CA THR A 28 -2.43 27.50 4.34
C THR A 28 -2.84 26.06 4.71
N SER A 29 -3.08 25.81 5.99
CA SER A 29 -3.36 24.49 6.55
C SER A 29 -4.58 23.83 5.91
N ILE A 30 -4.35 22.94 4.94
CA ILE A 30 -5.32 21.95 4.49
C ILE A 30 -4.67 20.60 4.69
N HIS A 31 -5.03 19.94 5.79
CA HIS A 31 -4.66 18.55 6.02
C HIS A 31 -5.24 17.72 4.85
N PRO A 32 -4.42 16.94 4.11
CA PRO A 32 -4.96 15.96 3.20
C PRO A 32 -5.81 14.99 4.02
N ASN A 33 -7.03 14.73 3.55
CA ASN A 33 -8.04 13.96 4.24
C ASN A 33 -7.62 12.49 4.36
N ARG A 34 -6.78 12.18 5.35
CA ARG A 34 -6.37 10.82 5.77
C ARG A 34 -7.53 10.01 6.39
N ASN A 35 -8.76 10.53 6.42
CA ASN A 35 -9.92 9.87 7.01
C ASN A 35 -10.51 8.73 6.17
N ALA A 36 -9.90 8.36 5.03
CA ALA A 36 -10.44 7.24 4.24
C ALA A 36 -10.31 5.87 4.95
N CYS A 37 -9.35 5.73 5.88
CA CYS A 37 -9.01 4.44 6.50
C CYS A 37 -8.43 4.51 7.93
N ASN A 38 -8.64 5.60 8.68
CA ASN A 38 -8.14 5.72 10.05
C ASN A 38 -9.21 6.27 11.00
N ILE A 39 -10.10 5.42 11.52
CA ILE A 39 -10.79 5.68 12.80
C ILE A 39 -10.84 4.38 13.62
N PHE A 40 -9.78 4.11 14.37
CA PHE A 40 -9.85 3.25 15.57
C PHE A 40 -9.36 4.04 16.79
N SER A 41 -10.29 4.77 17.39
CA SER A 41 -10.27 5.17 18.79
C SER A 41 -11.66 4.92 19.36
N HIS A 42 -11.94 3.69 19.78
CA HIS A 42 -13.12 3.42 20.60
C HIS A 42 -12.83 3.86 22.04
N GLN A 43 -13.38 5.01 22.43
CA GLN A 43 -13.81 5.26 23.81
C GLN A 43 -15.28 5.71 23.80
N THR A 44 -15.96 5.34 24.87
CA THR A 44 -17.41 5.10 24.97
C THR A 44 -18.19 6.29 25.57
N SER A 45 -19.33 6.62 24.92
CA SER A 45 -20.63 7.07 25.49
C SER A 45 -20.81 8.54 25.99
N PRO A 46 -22.06 9.02 26.30
CA PRO A 46 -22.98 9.69 25.36
C PRO A 46 -23.55 11.06 25.88
N SER A 47 -24.24 11.86 25.04
CA SER A 47 -25.49 12.61 25.37
C SER A 47 -25.79 13.84 24.47
N LEU A 48 -26.97 13.77 23.82
CA LEU A 48 -28.03 14.78 23.58
C LEU A 48 -27.70 16.28 23.37
N THR A 49 -28.03 16.82 22.19
CA THR A 49 -29.25 17.62 21.90
C THR A 49 -29.17 18.30 20.51
N LYS A 50 -30.32 18.44 19.86
CA LYS A 50 -30.61 19.12 18.56
C LYS A 50 -31.49 20.35 18.85
N PRO A 51 -31.99 21.13 17.86
CA PRO A 51 -31.46 21.60 16.56
C PRO A 51 -31.75 23.12 16.32
N LEU A 52 -31.37 23.72 15.17
CA LEU A 52 -32.24 24.70 14.47
C LEU A 52 -31.83 24.99 13.00
N LEU A 53 -32.75 24.65 12.09
CA LEU A 53 -33.23 25.30 10.83
C LEU A 53 -32.34 26.27 10.01
N THR A 54 -32.16 26.01 8.70
CA THR A 54 -32.98 26.60 7.59
C THR A 54 -32.50 26.22 6.17
N SER A 55 -33.46 25.65 5.41
CA SER A 55 -33.79 25.70 3.96
C SER A 55 -32.83 25.37 2.79
N PRO A 56 -33.36 24.80 1.67
CA PRO A 56 -32.61 24.10 0.64
C PRO A 56 -32.37 24.92 -0.64
N VAL A 57 -31.26 24.66 -1.32
CA VAL A 57 -31.10 24.98 -2.74
C VAL A 57 -30.86 23.67 -3.48
N THR A 58 -31.73 23.44 -4.45
CA THR A 58 -31.74 22.40 -5.48
C THR A 58 -30.34 21.90 -5.88
N GLU A 59 -30.06 20.65 -5.50
CA GLU A 59 -28.88 19.89 -5.90
C GLU A 59 -29.10 19.34 -7.32
N LEU A 60 -28.60 20.09 -8.31
CA LEU A 60 -28.50 19.63 -9.70
C LEU A 60 -27.28 18.70 -9.79
N MET A 61 -27.54 17.44 -10.15
CA MET A 61 -26.60 16.34 -10.33
C MET A 61 -25.30 16.79 -11.01
N HIS A 62 -24.25 17.06 -10.22
CA HIS A 62 -22.91 17.30 -10.73
C HIS A 62 -22.24 15.96 -10.99
N HIS A 63 -21.89 15.72 -12.25
CA HIS A 63 -21.03 14.63 -12.67
C HIS A 63 -19.81 14.52 -11.74
N LYS A 64 -19.60 13.32 -11.20
CA LYS A 64 -18.49 12.90 -10.33
C LYS A 64 -17.17 13.45 -10.91
N SER A 65 -16.69 14.57 -10.36
CA SER A 65 -15.50 15.26 -10.87
C SER A 65 -14.31 14.31 -10.81
N ARG A 66 -13.72 14.00 -11.98
CA ARG A 66 -12.50 13.19 -12.10
C ARG A 66 -11.37 13.91 -11.36
N LYS A 67 -11.04 13.40 -10.19
CA LYS A 67 -9.97 13.92 -9.33
C LYS A 67 -8.61 13.83 -10.05
N THR A 68 -7.88 14.94 -10.02
CA THR A 68 -6.59 15.17 -10.70
C THR A 68 -5.51 15.52 -9.67
N THR A 69 -4.30 15.02 -9.89
CA THR A 69 -3.10 15.38 -9.14
C THR A 69 -2.36 16.48 -9.90
N ILE A 70 -2.14 17.63 -9.26
CA ILE A 70 -1.51 18.79 -9.89
C ILE A 70 -0.17 19.04 -9.20
N VAL A 71 0.92 18.99 -9.95
CA VAL A 71 2.25 19.42 -9.47
C VAL A 71 2.45 20.89 -9.82
N PRO A 72 2.74 21.77 -8.83
CA PRO A 72 2.98 23.18 -9.09
C PRO A 72 4.24 23.36 -9.95
N PRO A 73 4.26 24.40 -10.80
CA PRO A 73 5.41 24.65 -11.66
C PRO A 73 6.63 25.08 -10.84
N THR A 74 7.80 24.67 -11.32
CA THR A 74 9.10 25.03 -10.73
C THR A 74 9.58 26.43 -11.12
N SER A 75 9.01 27.00 -12.18
CA SER A 75 9.31 28.36 -12.63
C SER A 75 8.04 29.14 -13.04
N PRO A 76 8.06 30.49 -13.05
CA PRO A 76 6.88 31.31 -13.34
C PRO A 76 6.28 31.11 -14.74
N HIS A 77 7.04 30.55 -15.68
CA HIS A 77 6.63 30.36 -17.08
C HIS A 77 6.20 28.93 -17.39
N GLU A 78 6.36 28.00 -16.46
CA GLU A 78 5.95 26.61 -16.64
C GLU A 78 4.48 26.41 -16.27
N LYS A 79 3.80 25.55 -17.03
CA LYS A 79 2.43 25.15 -16.71
C LYS A 79 2.47 24.05 -15.64
N PRO A 80 1.49 24.02 -14.72
CA PRO A 80 1.34 22.91 -13.78
C PRO A 80 1.18 21.59 -14.53
N VAL A 81 1.85 20.54 -14.05
CA VAL A 81 1.73 19.19 -14.63
C VAL A 81 0.57 18.47 -13.95
N VAL A 82 -0.33 17.90 -14.76
CA VAL A 82 -1.54 17.23 -14.27
C VAL A 82 -1.47 15.74 -14.55
N PHE A 83 -1.61 14.94 -13.49
CA PHE A 83 -1.74 13.49 -13.56
C PHE A 83 -3.17 13.09 -13.17
N ALA A 84 -3.85 12.32 -14.00
CA ALA A 84 -5.26 11.96 -13.79
C ALA A 84 -5.48 10.45 -13.82
N GLY A 85 -6.41 9.96 -12.99
CA GLY A 85 -6.77 8.54 -12.93
C GLY A 85 -5.54 7.64 -12.69
N ARG A 86 -5.38 6.61 -13.53
CA ARG A 86 -4.29 5.62 -13.43
C ARG A 86 -2.88 6.20 -13.55
N LEU A 87 -2.74 7.45 -14.02
CA LEU A 87 -1.45 8.14 -14.10
C LEU A 87 -1.05 8.83 -12.80
N GLY A 88 -1.88 8.83 -11.75
CA GLY A 88 -1.66 9.60 -10.52
C GLY A 88 -0.28 9.42 -9.86
N LEU A 89 0.27 8.20 -9.89
CA LEU A 89 1.60 7.90 -9.31
C LEU A 89 2.75 8.66 -9.99
N GLY A 90 2.58 9.09 -11.25
CA GLY A 90 3.61 9.83 -12.00
C GLY A 90 4.00 11.15 -11.35
N ALA A 91 3.11 11.73 -10.53
CA ALA A 91 3.37 12.96 -9.81
C ALA A 91 4.55 12.82 -8.82
N TYR A 92 4.64 11.68 -8.13
CA TYR A 92 5.74 11.41 -7.20
C TYR A 92 7.07 11.28 -7.91
N THR A 93 7.12 10.62 -9.07
CA THR A 93 8.36 10.47 -9.85
C THR A 93 8.79 11.77 -10.54
N HIS A 94 7.82 12.66 -10.84
CA HIS A 94 8.06 13.93 -11.51
C HIS A 94 8.69 14.97 -10.57
N ASN A 95 8.13 15.17 -9.38
CA ASN A 95 8.68 16.10 -8.40
C ASN A 95 8.49 15.58 -6.96
N PRO A 96 9.30 14.61 -6.51
CA PRO A 96 9.15 13.99 -5.19
C PRO A 96 9.33 15.00 -4.05
N ALA A 97 10.13 16.05 -4.26
CA ALA A 97 10.38 17.10 -3.26
C ALA A 97 9.14 17.99 -2.99
N ALA A 98 8.14 18.00 -3.89
CA ALA A 98 6.91 18.74 -3.68
C ALA A 98 5.98 18.09 -2.63
N PHE A 99 6.25 16.84 -2.22
CA PHE A 99 5.41 16.09 -1.30
C PHE A 99 6.01 16.06 0.11
N PRO A 100 5.16 16.01 1.15
CA PRO A 100 5.63 15.93 2.53
C PRO A 100 6.25 14.56 2.84
N PRO A 101 7.09 14.46 3.89
CA PRO A 101 7.63 13.18 4.36
C PRO A 101 6.58 12.14 4.81
N SER A 102 5.33 12.56 5.03
CA SER A 102 4.22 11.65 5.28
C SER A 102 3.82 10.82 4.06
N ASP A 103 4.18 11.28 2.86
CA ASP A 103 3.80 10.71 1.58
C ASP A 103 5.02 10.10 0.90
N VAL A 104 6.12 10.85 0.82
CA VAL A 104 7.40 10.39 0.25
C VAL A 104 8.38 10.01 1.37
N ILE A 105 8.81 8.76 1.37
CA ILE A 105 9.72 8.18 2.38
C ILE A 105 11.17 8.53 2.04
N PHE A 106 11.55 8.30 0.78
CA PHE A 106 12.84 8.71 0.22
C PHE A 106 12.73 8.84 -1.30
N TYR A 107 13.70 9.52 -1.91
CA TYR A 107 13.88 9.52 -3.34
C TYR A 107 15.36 9.71 -3.69
N ASN A 108 15.74 9.21 -4.85
CA ASN A 108 17.06 9.40 -5.46
C ASN A 108 16.88 9.38 -6.99
N ASP A 109 17.98 9.28 -7.74
CA ASP A 109 17.93 9.26 -9.20
C ASP A 109 17.35 7.95 -9.77
N ILE A 110 17.31 6.88 -8.97
CA ILE A 110 16.87 5.54 -9.37
C ILE A 110 15.38 5.32 -9.06
N ALA A 111 14.90 5.78 -7.90
CA ALA A 111 13.54 5.49 -7.44
C ALA A 111 12.99 6.55 -6.46
N VAL A 112 11.66 6.50 -6.28
CA VAL A 112 10.90 7.21 -5.24
C VAL A 112 10.14 6.18 -4.42
N ALA A 113 10.30 6.20 -3.10
CA ALA A 113 9.52 5.39 -2.18
C ALA A 113 8.41 6.24 -1.55
N VAL A 114 7.17 5.74 -1.56
CA VAL A 114 5.99 6.43 -1.04
C VAL A 114 5.16 5.55 -0.12
N ASN A 115 4.42 6.15 0.80
CA ASN A 115 3.36 5.47 1.51
C ASN A 115 2.17 5.26 0.57
N ASP A 116 1.60 4.06 0.53
CA ASP A 116 0.38 3.80 -0.23
C ASP A 116 -0.78 4.58 0.39
N LEU A 117 -1.56 5.27 -0.45
CA LEU A 117 -2.69 6.09 -0.01
C LEU A 117 -3.86 5.24 0.53
N TYR A 118 -3.97 4.00 0.06
CA TYR A 118 -4.99 3.02 0.40
C TYR A 118 -4.34 1.72 0.88
N PRO A 119 -3.60 1.75 2.01
CA PRO A 119 -2.77 0.64 2.45
C PRO A 119 -3.57 -0.66 2.60
N LYS A 120 -3.04 -1.79 2.13
CA LYS A 120 -3.71 -3.10 2.16
C LYS A 120 -3.17 -4.01 3.27
N SER A 121 -2.29 -3.49 4.11
CA SER A 121 -1.77 -4.10 5.34
C SER A 121 -1.38 -2.98 6.30
N SER A 122 -0.96 -3.34 7.50
CA SER A 122 -0.61 -2.37 8.55
C SER A 122 0.48 -1.39 8.12
N VAL A 123 1.45 -1.84 7.31
CA VAL A 123 2.40 -0.99 6.60
C VAL A 123 2.39 -1.39 5.13
N HIS A 124 2.05 -0.44 4.26
CA HIS A 124 2.03 -0.62 2.81
C HIS A 124 2.70 0.58 2.15
N THR A 125 3.76 0.31 1.41
CA THR A 125 4.53 1.32 0.69
C THR A 125 4.71 0.88 -0.75
N LEU A 126 4.98 1.83 -1.63
CA LEU A 126 5.25 1.61 -3.04
C LEU A 126 6.64 2.14 -3.37
N LEU A 127 7.44 1.35 -4.09
CA LEU A 127 8.64 1.83 -4.76
C LEU A 127 8.29 2.11 -6.23
N LEU A 128 8.54 3.34 -6.67
CA LEU A 128 8.35 3.81 -8.03
C LEU A 128 9.74 4.03 -8.66
N PRO A 129 10.21 3.17 -9.58
CA PRO A 129 11.44 3.44 -10.32
C PRO A 129 11.34 4.79 -11.05
N ARG A 130 12.47 5.42 -11.39
CA ARG A 130 12.53 6.67 -12.18
C ARG A 130 13.20 6.36 -13.51
N SER A 131 12.39 5.92 -14.47
CA SER A 131 12.87 5.41 -15.77
C SER A 131 11.82 5.63 -16.86
N GLU A 132 12.28 5.71 -18.11
CA GLU A 132 11.39 5.70 -19.28
C GLU A 132 10.57 4.39 -19.38
N ARG A 133 11.03 3.33 -18.70
CA ARG A 133 10.34 2.03 -18.61
C ARG A 133 9.12 2.04 -17.69
N ASN A 134 8.87 3.12 -16.96
CA ASN A 134 7.79 3.17 -15.96
C ASN A 134 6.39 3.01 -16.54
N LEU A 135 6.18 3.24 -17.83
CA LEU A 135 4.88 3.05 -18.49
C LEU A 135 4.76 1.71 -19.21
N LEU A 136 5.80 0.87 -19.18
CA LEU A 136 5.73 -0.50 -19.67
C LEU A 136 5.00 -1.39 -18.66
N HIS A 137 4.46 -2.49 -19.15
CA HIS A 137 4.00 -3.56 -18.27
C HIS A 137 5.18 -4.07 -17.43
N PRO A 138 5.04 -4.36 -16.12
CA PRO A 138 6.15 -4.81 -15.28
C PRO A 138 6.89 -6.02 -15.85
N PHE A 139 6.16 -6.92 -16.49
CA PHE A 139 6.72 -8.11 -17.11
C PHE A 139 7.68 -7.79 -18.25
N ASP A 140 7.41 -6.72 -19.01
CA ASP A 140 8.29 -6.27 -20.10
C ASP A 140 9.42 -5.36 -19.57
N ALA A 141 9.10 -4.50 -18.59
CA ALA A 141 10.07 -3.60 -17.98
C ALA A 141 11.22 -4.37 -17.32
N PHE A 142 10.92 -5.49 -16.66
CA PHE A 142 11.88 -6.31 -15.93
C PHE A 142 12.61 -7.37 -16.77
N GLU A 143 12.39 -7.42 -18.10
CA GLU A 143 13.29 -8.16 -19.00
C GLU A 143 14.70 -7.51 -19.07
N ASP A 144 14.80 -6.21 -18.75
CA ASP A 144 16.09 -5.54 -18.58
C ASP A 144 16.68 -5.88 -17.20
N ALA A 145 17.68 -6.77 -17.20
CA ALA A 145 18.34 -7.24 -15.98
C ALA A 145 18.99 -6.13 -15.14
N ALA A 146 19.53 -5.08 -15.76
CA ALA A 146 20.16 -3.98 -15.03
C ALA A 146 19.09 -3.13 -14.33
N PHE A 147 17.98 -2.86 -15.03
CA PHE A 147 16.83 -2.16 -14.45
C PHE A 147 16.17 -2.95 -13.32
N LEU A 148 15.99 -4.27 -13.49
CA LEU A 148 15.47 -5.16 -12.45
C LEU A 148 16.40 -5.17 -11.23
N ALA A 149 17.71 -5.35 -11.41
CA ALA A 149 18.67 -5.37 -10.32
C ALA A 149 18.69 -4.05 -9.52
N ALA A 150 18.64 -2.90 -10.22
CA ALA A 150 18.54 -1.60 -9.56
C ALA A 150 17.23 -1.45 -8.77
N THR A 151 16.10 -1.91 -9.34
CA THR A 151 14.79 -1.87 -8.67
C THR A 151 14.73 -2.78 -7.44
N ILE A 152 15.33 -3.97 -7.50
CA ILE A 152 15.48 -4.89 -6.36
C ILE A 152 16.31 -4.22 -5.27
N ALA A 153 17.46 -3.63 -5.61
CA ALA A 153 18.34 -2.98 -4.64
C ALA A 153 17.64 -1.82 -3.90
N GLU A 154 16.85 -0.99 -4.60
CA GLU A 154 16.07 0.07 -3.97
C GLU A 154 14.88 -0.47 -3.14
N SER A 155 14.28 -1.58 -3.58
CA SER A 155 13.19 -2.23 -2.87
C SER A 155 13.66 -2.86 -1.55
N GLU A 156 14.86 -3.46 -1.51
CA GLU A 156 15.45 -3.98 -0.26
C GLU A 156 15.78 -2.86 0.74
N LYS A 157 16.22 -1.69 0.27
CA LYS A 157 16.37 -0.51 1.15
C LYS A 157 15.03 -0.10 1.76
N LEU A 158 13.96 -0.07 0.95
CA LEU A 158 12.62 0.23 1.43
C LEU A 158 12.09 -0.85 2.39
N ARG A 159 12.34 -2.13 2.11
CA ARG A 159 11.98 -3.26 2.98
C ARG A 159 12.60 -3.12 4.36
N ALA A 160 13.87 -2.75 4.46
CA ALA A 160 14.53 -2.49 5.74
C ALA A 160 13.87 -1.31 6.50
N LEU A 161 13.40 -0.27 5.81
CA LEU A 161 12.64 0.83 6.42
C LEU A 161 11.25 0.39 6.89
N VAL A 162 10.54 -0.41 6.09
CA VAL A 162 9.25 -0.99 6.47
C VAL A 162 9.40 -1.91 7.69
N ALA A 163 10.45 -2.73 7.74
CA ALA A 163 10.75 -3.57 8.90
C ALA A 163 11.05 -2.75 10.16
N LYS A 164 11.78 -1.64 10.04
CA LYS A 164 11.99 -0.69 11.15
C LYS A 164 10.66 -0.07 11.61
N GLU A 165 9.78 0.28 10.69
CA GLU A 165 8.45 0.82 11.01
C GLU A 165 7.56 -0.23 11.70
N LEU A 166 7.61 -1.48 11.26
CA LEU A 166 6.92 -2.60 11.93
C LEU A 166 7.43 -2.79 13.35
N ARG A 167 8.76 -2.83 13.55
CA ARG A 167 9.36 -2.88 14.89
C ARG A 167 8.94 -1.68 15.74
N ARG A 168 8.94 -0.47 15.17
CA ARG A 168 8.52 0.74 15.90
C ARG A 168 7.06 0.66 16.37
N ARG A 169 6.17 0.11 15.54
CA ARG A 169 4.73 -0.03 15.86
C ARG A 169 4.43 -1.18 16.81
N TYR A 170 5.09 -2.32 16.63
CA TYR A 170 4.68 -3.59 17.23
C TYR A 170 5.75 -4.28 18.06
N GLY A 171 7.01 -3.85 18.02
CA GLY A 171 8.13 -4.46 18.77
C GLY A 171 7.87 -4.54 20.27
N LYS A 172 7.28 -3.49 20.86
CA LYS A 172 6.88 -3.48 22.28
C LYS A 172 5.86 -4.56 22.67
N LEU A 173 5.12 -5.09 21.70
CA LEU A 173 4.09 -6.12 21.92
C LEU A 173 4.61 -7.52 21.60
N SER A 174 5.71 -7.62 20.84
CA SER A 174 6.30 -8.87 20.36
C SER A 174 7.05 -9.58 21.48
N LYS A 175 6.77 -10.88 21.70
CA LYS A 175 7.53 -11.68 22.68
C LYS A 175 8.96 -11.92 22.19
N LEU A 176 9.14 -12.09 20.88
CA LEU A 176 10.45 -12.22 20.25
C LEU A 176 11.32 -10.96 20.37
N ASP A 177 10.74 -9.76 20.49
CA ASP A 177 11.49 -8.52 20.78
C ASP A 177 11.66 -8.26 22.29
N GLN A 178 11.04 -9.04 23.18
CA GLN A 178 10.98 -8.71 24.62
C GLN A 178 12.38 -8.51 25.26
N ALA A 179 13.34 -9.39 24.96
CA ALA A 179 14.69 -9.26 25.50
C ALA A 179 15.37 -7.97 25.04
N ARG A 180 15.18 -7.60 23.76
CA ARG A 180 15.70 -6.38 23.16
C ARG A 180 15.06 -5.14 23.77
N GLU A 181 13.73 -5.13 23.91
CA GLU A 181 12.98 -3.99 24.47
C GLU A 181 13.30 -3.76 25.94
N ARG A 182 13.50 -4.81 26.74
CA ARG A 182 13.94 -4.68 28.14
C ARG A 182 15.27 -3.94 28.26
N VAL A 183 16.22 -4.25 27.38
CA VAL A 183 17.50 -3.52 27.34
C VAL A 183 17.28 -2.06 26.93
N LEU A 184 16.52 -1.80 25.86
CA LEU A 184 16.25 -0.44 25.39
C LEU A 184 15.50 0.43 26.40
N ASN A 185 14.70 -0.18 27.28
CA ASN A 185 13.99 0.48 28.37
C ASN A 185 14.81 0.60 29.67
N GLY A 186 16.04 0.06 29.72
CA GLY A 186 16.88 0.05 30.92
C GLY A 186 16.46 -0.96 32.00
N GLU A 187 15.63 -1.95 31.64
CA GLU A 187 15.17 -3.04 32.54
C GLU A 187 16.10 -4.26 32.53
N ALA A 188 17.11 -4.25 31.66
CA ALA A 188 18.16 -5.27 31.55
C ALA A 188 19.44 -4.62 31.02
N GLU A 189 20.59 -5.14 31.43
CA GLU A 189 21.90 -4.69 30.94
C GLU A 189 22.36 -5.60 29.79
N VAL A 190 23.06 -5.02 28.81
CA VAL A 190 23.82 -5.80 27.83
C VAL A 190 25.16 -6.14 28.48
N PRO A 191 25.60 -7.41 28.48
CA PRO A 191 26.93 -7.76 28.92
C PRO A 191 28.00 -6.91 28.22
N GLU A 192 29.06 -6.57 28.94
CA GLU A 192 30.13 -5.73 28.41
C GLU A 192 30.77 -6.37 27.17
N GLY A 193 30.75 -5.65 26.05
CA GLY A 193 31.28 -6.12 24.76
C GLY A 193 30.30 -6.91 23.88
N GLU A 194 29.05 -7.12 24.33
CA GLU A 194 28.02 -7.76 23.51
C GLU A 194 27.13 -6.75 22.77
N GLU A 195 26.49 -7.20 21.69
CA GLU A 195 25.50 -6.41 20.96
C GLU A 195 24.13 -6.48 21.63
N LEU A 196 23.25 -5.53 21.30
CA LEU A 196 21.84 -5.57 21.69
C LEU A 196 21.21 -6.92 21.30
N PRO A 197 20.43 -7.57 22.19
CA PRO A 197 19.76 -8.82 21.87
C PRO A 197 19.07 -8.77 20.51
N LYS A 198 19.27 -9.83 19.73
CA LYS A 198 18.60 -9.98 18.44
C LYS A 198 17.09 -10.04 18.69
N GLY A 199 16.38 -9.10 18.11
CA GLY A 199 14.93 -9.03 18.16
C GLY A 199 14.27 -9.93 17.12
N ARG A 200 12.97 -9.74 16.93
CA ARG A 200 12.22 -10.37 15.84
C ARG A 200 12.80 -9.94 14.48
N ASP A 201 12.86 -10.90 13.56
CA ASP A 201 13.20 -10.64 12.16
C ASP A 201 11.99 -10.06 11.42
N TRP A 202 11.80 -8.75 11.57
CA TRP A 202 10.72 -8.02 10.89
C TRP A 202 10.90 -7.93 9.38
N GLU A 203 12.11 -8.09 8.85
CA GLU A 203 12.33 -8.04 7.38
C GLU A 203 11.74 -9.28 6.70
N SER A 204 11.76 -10.44 7.37
CA SER A 204 11.08 -11.66 6.90
C SER A 204 9.55 -11.52 6.81
N GLU A 205 8.97 -10.53 7.48
CA GLU A 205 7.53 -10.26 7.56
C GLU A 205 7.08 -9.19 6.55
N VAL A 206 7.95 -8.84 5.59
CA VAL A 206 7.71 -7.87 4.53
C VAL A 206 7.91 -8.55 3.18
N MET A 207 6.93 -8.41 2.28
CA MET A 207 7.04 -8.92 0.93
C MET A 207 7.27 -7.79 -0.06
N MET A 208 7.91 -8.14 -1.17
CA MET A 208 8.20 -7.25 -2.28
C MET A 208 7.74 -7.89 -3.58
N GLY A 209 6.94 -7.17 -4.36
CA GLY A 209 6.43 -7.71 -5.61
C GLY A 209 5.52 -6.75 -6.36
N ILE A 210 5.04 -7.21 -7.51
CA ILE A 210 4.13 -6.46 -8.38
C ILE A 210 2.83 -7.22 -8.56
N HIS A 211 1.77 -6.51 -8.92
CA HIS A 211 0.54 -7.15 -9.37
C HIS A 211 0.69 -7.57 -10.84
N ALA A 212 0.29 -8.80 -11.15
CA ALA A 212 0.33 -9.36 -12.51
C ALA A 212 -0.45 -8.53 -13.53
N HIS A 213 -1.53 -7.87 -13.08
CA HIS A 213 -2.23 -6.82 -13.83
C HIS A 213 -2.24 -5.53 -12.99
N PRO A 214 -1.31 -4.58 -13.22
CA PRO A 214 -1.20 -3.38 -12.41
C PRO A 214 -2.40 -2.46 -12.57
N SER A 215 -2.93 -1.98 -11.44
CA SER A 215 -4.08 -1.09 -11.49
C SER A 215 -3.73 0.38 -11.76
N MET A 216 -2.50 0.80 -11.49
CA MET A 216 -1.96 2.11 -11.88
C MET A 216 -1.00 1.94 -13.06
N SER A 217 -0.96 2.92 -13.95
CA SER A 217 -0.18 2.85 -15.20
C SER A 217 1.33 2.94 -14.99
N HIS A 218 1.78 3.58 -13.91
CA HIS A 218 3.20 3.67 -13.60
C HIS A 218 3.63 2.42 -12.85
N LEU A 219 4.73 1.79 -13.27
CA LEU A 219 5.37 0.68 -12.58
C LEU A 219 5.56 1.01 -11.10
N HIS A 220 5.08 0.12 -10.25
CA HIS A 220 5.18 0.23 -8.80
C HIS A 220 5.41 -1.14 -8.20
N VAL A 221 6.41 -1.23 -7.32
CA VAL A 221 6.66 -2.40 -6.48
C VAL A 221 5.98 -2.18 -5.15
N HIS A 222 5.11 -3.09 -4.77
CA HIS A 222 4.55 -3.14 -3.43
C HIS A 222 5.61 -3.64 -2.46
N VAL A 223 5.91 -2.85 -1.42
CA VAL A 223 6.68 -3.27 -0.26
C VAL A 223 5.76 -3.19 0.95
N ILE A 224 5.26 -4.35 1.36
CA ILE A 224 4.07 -4.48 2.20
C ILE A 224 4.24 -5.56 3.27
N SER A 225 3.76 -5.30 4.48
CA SER A 225 3.79 -6.26 5.58
C SER A 225 2.84 -7.45 5.34
N VAL A 226 3.15 -8.61 5.94
CA VAL A 226 2.39 -9.84 5.66
C VAL A 226 0.96 -9.87 6.23
N ASP A 227 0.60 -8.97 7.13
CA ASP A 227 -0.60 -9.09 7.96
C ASP A 227 -1.94 -9.00 7.22
N ARG A 228 -2.00 -8.32 6.06
CA ARG A 228 -3.24 -8.07 5.30
C ARG A 228 -4.35 -7.40 6.11
N TYR A 229 -3.98 -6.69 7.17
CA TYR A 229 -4.92 -6.05 8.07
C TYR A 229 -4.93 -4.53 7.83
N SER A 230 -6.04 -4.04 7.27
CA SER A 230 -6.26 -2.61 7.01
C SER A 230 -7.75 -2.31 6.84
N GLU A 231 -8.17 -1.09 7.18
CA GLU A 231 -9.50 -0.60 6.84
C GLU A 231 -9.72 -0.51 5.31
N CYS A 232 -8.66 -0.23 4.52
CA CYS A 232 -8.74 -0.19 3.05
C CYS A 232 -8.76 -1.58 2.38
N MET A 233 -8.63 -2.66 3.17
CA MET A 233 -8.93 -4.01 2.73
C MET A 233 -10.47 -4.15 2.70
N LYS A 234 -11.07 -3.89 1.53
CA LYS A 234 -12.53 -3.69 1.38
C LYS A 234 -13.28 -4.82 0.68
N ASN A 235 -12.60 -5.62 -0.14
CA ASN A 235 -13.25 -6.67 -0.91
C ASN A 235 -12.31 -7.85 -1.17
N ARG A 236 -12.87 -8.90 -1.79
CA ARG A 236 -12.17 -10.14 -2.14
C ARG A 236 -11.02 -9.92 -3.12
N ALA A 237 -11.20 -9.07 -4.12
CA ALA A 237 -10.16 -8.79 -5.11
C ALA A 237 -8.93 -8.12 -4.45
N HIS A 238 -9.14 -7.17 -3.53
CA HIS A 238 -8.06 -6.55 -2.75
C HIS A 238 -7.26 -7.60 -1.97
N TYR A 239 -7.93 -8.59 -1.39
CA TYR A 239 -7.25 -9.60 -0.59
C TYR A 239 -6.50 -10.60 -1.47
N ASN A 240 -7.18 -11.13 -2.48
CA ASN A 240 -6.62 -12.14 -3.39
C ASN A 240 -5.47 -11.58 -4.22
N SER A 241 -5.45 -10.27 -4.52
CA SER A 241 -4.35 -9.66 -5.27
C SER A 241 -3.01 -9.76 -4.57
N PHE A 242 -2.99 -9.91 -3.24
CA PHE A 242 -1.76 -10.10 -2.45
C PHE A 242 -1.57 -11.53 -1.93
N THR A 243 -2.54 -12.43 -2.08
CA THR A 243 -2.51 -13.78 -1.46
C THR A 243 -2.59 -14.92 -2.46
N THR A 244 -2.60 -14.60 -3.74
CA THR A 244 -2.60 -15.54 -4.86
C THR A 244 -1.41 -15.23 -5.77
N PRO A 245 -1.11 -16.07 -6.79
CA PRO A 245 -0.07 -15.77 -7.78
C PRO A 245 -0.27 -14.48 -8.60
N PHE A 246 -1.39 -13.78 -8.42
CA PHE A 246 -1.56 -12.41 -8.90
C PHE A 246 -0.52 -11.45 -8.30
N PHE A 247 -0.06 -11.71 -7.08
CA PHE A 247 1.13 -11.06 -6.53
C PHE A 247 2.36 -11.81 -7.01
N VAL A 248 3.17 -11.16 -7.85
CA VAL A 248 4.42 -11.73 -8.37
C VAL A 248 5.60 -11.21 -7.57
N PRO A 249 6.30 -12.06 -6.81
CA PRO A 249 7.51 -11.68 -6.10
C PRO A 249 8.57 -11.10 -7.03
N LEU A 250 9.32 -10.11 -6.55
CA LEU A 250 10.28 -9.39 -7.38
C LEU A 250 11.47 -10.28 -7.82
N ASP A 251 11.81 -11.29 -7.02
CA ASP A 251 12.85 -12.29 -7.29
C ASP A 251 12.41 -13.39 -8.28
N ALA A 252 11.14 -13.39 -8.69
CA ALA A 252 10.64 -14.30 -9.73
C ALA A 252 10.92 -13.79 -11.15
N PHE A 253 11.37 -12.54 -11.32
CA PHE A 253 11.63 -11.94 -12.62
C PHE A 253 13.04 -12.26 -13.16
N PRO A 254 13.19 -12.35 -14.49
CA PRO A 254 12.14 -12.30 -15.52
C PRO A 254 11.27 -13.57 -15.51
N LEU A 255 9.97 -13.42 -15.80
CA LEU A 255 9.06 -14.56 -15.88
C LEU A 255 9.29 -15.35 -17.18
N GLY A 256 9.12 -16.66 -17.15
CA GLY A 256 9.08 -17.47 -18.38
C GLY A 256 7.94 -17.01 -19.31
N GLN A 257 8.07 -17.23 -20.62
CA GLN A 257 7.05 -16.83 -21.60
C GLN A 257 5.73 -17.60 -21.40
N ASP A 258 5.81 -18.87 -20.98
CA ASP A 258 4.65 -19.72 -20.70
C ASP A 258 4.19 -19.66 -19.24
N ASP A 259 4.65 -18.67 -18.46
CA ASP A 259 4.26 -18.54 -17.05
C ASP A 259 2.79 -18.10 -16.94
N PRO A 260 1.92 -18.86 -16.25
CA PRO A 260 0.49 -18.54 -16.18
C PRO A 260 0.19 -17.20 -15.50
N ARG A 261 1.14 -16.63 -14.75
CA ARG A 261 1.00 -15.29 -14.17
C ARG A 261 1.03 -14.19 -15.23
N ARG A 262 1.51 -14.47 -16.45
CA ARG A 262 1.43 -13.56 -17.60
C ARG A 262 0.00 -13.33 -18.08
N ASP A 263 -0.91 -14.28 -17.82
CA ASP A 263 -2.33 -14.24 -18.21
C ASP A 263 -3.28 -14.32 -16.99
N PRO A 264 -3.29 -13.32 -16.10
CA PRO A 264 -4.01 -13.40 -14.82
C PRO A 264 -5.54 -13.49 -14.96
N GLY A 265 -6.11 -13.04 -16.09
CA GLY A 265 -7.54 -13.10 -16.37
C GLY A 265 -8.06 -14.54 -16.52
N GLU A 266 -7.34 -15.38 -17.27
CA GLU A 266 -7.69 -16.79 -17.47
C GLU A 266 -7.51 -17.61 -16.18
N ALA A 267 -6.55 -17.24 -15.34
CA ALA A 267 -6.26 -17.93 -14.10
C ALA A 267 -7.28 -17.65 -12.96
N GLY A 268 -8.13 -16.63 -13.12
CA GLY A 268 -9.21 -16.30 -12.17
C GLY A 268 -8.72 -15.98 -10.76
N TYR A 269 -7.48 -15.50 -10.60
CA TYR A 269 -6.84 -15.33 -9.29
C TYR A 269 -7.66 -14.47 -8.32
N LEU A 270 -8.26 -13.38 -8.81
CA LEU A 270 -9.02 -12.44 -7.97
C LEU A 270 -10.38 -13.01 -7.52
N SER A 271 -10.95 -13.97 -8.25
CA SER A 271 -12.24 -14.57 -7.95
C SER A 271 -12.17 -15.90 -7.18
N GLN A 272 -10.96 -16.36 -6.84
CA GLN A 272 -10.73 -17.55 -6.02
C GLN A 272 -11.36 -17.44 -4.62
N ASP A 273 -11.61 -18.61 -4.02
CA ASP A 273 -12.07 -18.71 -2.63
C ASP A 273 -11.01 -18.20 -1.67
N LEU A 274 -11.48 -17.42 -0.70
CA LEU A 274 -10.68 -16.77 0.33
C LEU A 274 -10.05 -17.81 1.26
N LYS A 275 -8.73 -17.74 1.42
CA LYS A 275 -7.96 -18.55 2.36
C LYS A 275 -7.07 -17.64 3.21
N CYS A 276 -7.00 -17.90 4.51
CA CYS A 276 -6.13 -17.12 5.39
C CYS A 276 -4.65 -17.32 5.01
N TRP A 277 -3.93 -16.21 4.88
CA TRP A 277 -2.49 -16.18 4.58
C TRP A 277 -1.63 -16.91 5.63
N ARG A 278 -2.11 -16.97 6.88
CA ARG A 278 -1.34 -17.50 8.02
C ARG A 278 -1.70 -18.94 8.38
N CYS A 279 -2.98 -19.24 8.59
CA CYS A 279 -3.44 -20.57 9.02
C CYS A 279 -4.08 -21.40 7.91
N SER A 280 -4.18 -20.86 6.69
CA SER A 280 -4.79 -21.52 5.52
C SER A 280 -6.28 -21.89 5.66
N ALA A 281 -6.96 -21.44 6.72
CA ALA A 281 -8.40 -21.64 6.88
C ALA A 281 -9.19 -21.04 5.70
N GLY A 282 -10.20 -21.76 5.22
CA GLY A 282 -11.03 -21.35 4.08
C GLY A 282 -12.29 -20.59 4.51
N PHE A 283 -12.63 -19.55 3.74
CA PHE A 283 -13.78 -18.66 3.97
C PHE A 283 -14.74 -18.59 2.77
N GLY A 284 -14.50 -19.40 1.73
CA GLY A 284 -15.27 -19.36 0.48
C GLY A 284 -15.28 -17.95 -0.10
N ARG A 285 -16.47 -17.41 -0.37
CA ARG A 285 -16.63 -16.04 -0.90
C ARG A 285 -16.90 -14.97 0.18
N SER A 286 -16.93 -15.34 1.45
CA SER A 286 -17.33 -14.43 2.53
C SER A 286 -16.18 -13.55 3.01
N PHE A 287 -16.02 -12.39 2.37
CA PHE A 287 -15.00 -11.42 2.76
C PHE A 287 -15.20 -10.86 4.18
N ALA A 288 -16.44 -10.71 4.65
CA ALA A 288 -16.73 -10.26 6.01
C ALA A 288 -16.15 -11.22 7.07
N ARG A 289 -16.39 -12.53 6.91
CA ARG A 289 -15.85 -13.56 7.83
C ARG A 289 -14.33 -13.61 7.80
N LEU A 290 -13.74 -13.47 6.61
CA LEU A 290 -12.27 -13.37 6.50
C LEU A 290 -11.76 -12.12 7.24
N LYS A 291 -12.40 -10.96 7.06
CA LYS A 291 -11.96 -9.70 7.69
C LYS A 291 -12.00 -9.77 9.22
N GLU A 292 -13.03 -10.41 9.79
CA GLU A 292 -13.10 -10.71 11.23
C GLU A 292 -11.93 -11.61 11.67
N HIS A 293 -11.64 -12.66 10.89
CA HIS A 293 -10.54 -13.56 11.17
C HIS A 293 -9.16 -12.88 11.06
N LEU A 294 -8.95 -12.01 10.07
CA LEU A 294 -7.71 -11.25 9.91
C LEU A 294 -7.43 -10.34 11.10
N ALA A 295 -8.47 -9.82 11.77
CA ALA A 295 -8.30 -9.05 13.00
C ALA A 295 -7.72 -9.92 14.13
N VAL A 296 -8.20 -11.16 14.28
CA VAL A 296 -7.68 -12.12 15.25
C VAL A 296 -6.24 -12.52 14.90
N GLU A 297 -5.97 -12.82 13.64
CA GLU A 297 -4.63 -13.18 13.17
C GLU A 297 -3.62 -12.04 13.38
N PHE A 298 -4.02 -10.79 13.09
CA PHE A 298 -3.19 -9.61 13.31
C PHE A 298 -2.85 -9.42 14.79
N GLU A 299 -3.83 -9.54 15.68
CA GLU A 299 -3.64 -9.44 17.13
C GLU A 299 -2.69 -10.52 17.65
N ALA A 300 -2.76 -11.73 17.10
CA ALA A 300 -1.85 -12.82 17.45
C ALA A 300 -0.45 -12.60 16.86
N TRP A 301 -0.36 -12.20 15.59
CA TRP A 301 0.88 -11.99 14.85
C TRP A 301 1.74 -10.88 15.45
N LYS A 302 1.16 -9.75 15.85
CA LYS A 302 1.92 -8.64 16.45
C LYS A 302 2.48 -8.96 17.85
N ARG A 303 1.98 -10.03 18.49
CA ARG A 303 2.41 -10.52 19.81
C ARG A 303 3.34 -11.73 19.77
N LEU A 304 3.67 -12.25 18.58
CA LEU A 304 4.75 -13.22 18.41
C LEU A 304 6.04 -12.59 18.91
#